data_AF-A0A7Y5W1J2-F1
#
_entry.id   AF-A0A7Y5W1J2-F1
#
_cell.length_a   1.000
_cell.length_b   1.000
_cell.length_c   1.000
_cell.angle_alpha   90.00
_cell.angle_beta   90.00
_cell.angle_gamma   90.00
#
_symmetry.space_group_name_H-M   'P 1'
#
loop_
_entity.id
_entity.type
_entity.pdbx_description
1 polymer ?
#
loop_
_entity_poly.entity_id
_entity_poly.type
_entity_poly.pdbx_seq_one_letter_code
_entity_poly.pdbx_strand_id
1 'polypeptide(L)'
;MRLLTTTDSSAHSLRVLPHAAKFAAGLGGELVLLRVFDPRVDAASEPGVTLAEATASAMQRWRKELLALLEREGVAGDAIVGQKGRGEEMHAALLRIAGESGAGMMAMDSRGAGALRHALLGSVAMGIIGNSKLPVLVTGQKAEAPAPGGALRLVVTNDGSAAALDVVNELAPLLEGREVEVTLLRVYEGAIGDAGRQAEAESAAAELEAVARRFPKGPAVRVAVEAAKGLEKVDAAIVRVAVECGASAIAMSTHGHSARRHLLAGSVALGVLAKSPVPLILARGG
;
A
#
# COMPACT_ATOMS: atom_id res chain seq x y z
N MET A 1 -6.18 15.49 0.75
CA MET A 1 -5.06 14.54 0.98
C MET A 1 -4.35 14.30 -0.34
N ARG A 2 -3.02 14.16 -0.34
CA ARG A 2 -2.26 13.68 -1.52
C ARG A 2 -1.92 12.19 -1.37
N LEU A 3 -2.11 11.43 -2.43
CA LEU A 3 -1.65 10.05 -2.58
C LEU A 3 -0.49 10.04 -3.58
N LEU A 4 0.71 9.72 -3.11
CA LEU A 4 1.92 9.75 -3.94
C LEU A 4 2.22 8.38 -4.53
N THR A 5 2.21 8.28 -5.85
CA THR A 5 2.55 7.05 -6.56
C THR A 5 3.97 7.11 -7.10
N THR A 6 4.82 6.21 -6.65
CA THR A 6 6.20 6.13 -7.14
C THR A 6 6.25 5.36 -8.46
N THR A 7 7.00 5.86 -9.45
CA THR A 7 7.15 5.17 -10.74
C THR A 7 8.54 5.40 -11.35
N ASP A 8 9.06 4.36 -11.99
CA ASP A 8 10.22 4.42 -12.88
C ASP A 8 9.81 4.38 -14.37
N SER A 9 8.51 4.58 -14.65
CA SER A 9 7.87 4.47 -15.97
C SER A 9 7.93 3.08 -16.62
N SER A 10 8.37 2.05 -15.90
CA SER A 10 8.28 0.67 -16.38
C SER A 10 6.85 0.13 -16.31
N ALA A 11 6.52 -0.83 -17.17
CA ALA A 11 5.21 -1.48 -17.17
C ALA A 11 4.84 -2.07 -15.79
N HIS A 12 5.81 -2.57 -15.03
CA HIS A 12 5.58 -3.05 -13.66
C HIS A 12 5.17 -1.93 -12.71
N SER A 13 5.91 -0.82 -12.71
CA SER A 13 5.61 0.32 -11.83
C SER A 13 4.26 0.99 -12.11
N LEU A 14 3.73 0.84 -13.33
CA LEU A 14 2.43 1.43 -13.72
C LEU A 14 1.23 0.59 -13.29
N ARG A 15 1.41 -0.66 -12.85
CA ARG A 15 0.29 -1.53 -12.41
C ARG A 15 -0.45 -0.96 -11.21
N VAL A 16 0.24 -0.21 -10.35
CA VAL A 16 -0.39 0.43 -9.20
C VAL A 16 -1.25 1.63 -9.59
N LEU A 17 -0.99 2.26 -10.73
CA LEU A 17 -1.60 3.53 -11.12
C LEU A 17 -3.14 3.51 -11.13
N PRO A 18 -3.82 2.53 -11.76
CA PRO A 18 -5.29 2.52 -11.72
C PRO A 18 -5.85 2.29 -10.31
N HIS A 19 -5.13 1.57 -9.44
CA HIS A 19 -5.52 1.44 -8.03
C HIS A 19 -5.31 2.75 -7.27
N ALA A 20 -4.16 3.39 -7.44
CA ALA A 20 -3.84 4.66 -6.82
C ALA A 20 -4.83 5.76 -7.23
N ALA A 21 -5.24 5.79 -8.50
CA ALA A 21 -6.28 6.68 -9.00
C ALA A 21 -7.64 6.42 -8.32
N LYS A 22 -8.05 5.14 -8.24
CA LYS A 22 -9.29 4.74 -7.54
C LYS A 22 -9.28 5.14 -6.07
N PHE A 23 -8.15 4.96 -5.39
CA PHE A 23 -7.97 5.34 -3.98
C PHE A 23 -7.95 6.85 -3.79
N ALA A 24 -7.23 7.60 -4.64
CA ALA A 24 -7.23 9.06 -4.59
C ALA A 24 -8.66 9.60 -4.75
N ALA A 25 -9.41 9.12 -5.75
CA ALA A 25 -10.80 9.52 -5.96
C ALA A 25 -11.72 9.14 -4.78
N GLY A 26 -11.69 7.88 -4.35
CA GLY A 26 -12.56 7.38 -3.27
C GLY A 26 -12.26 7.98 -1.89
N LEU A 27 -11.03 8.44 -1.66
CA LEU A 27 -10.63 9.13 -0.43
C LEU A 27 -10.69 10.67 -0.57
N GLY A 28 -11.27 11.18 -1.66
CA GLY A 28 -11.40 12.62 -1.92
C GLY A 28 -10.05 13.36 -1.89
N GLY A 29 -9.02 12.72 -2.43
CA GLY A 29 -7.66 13.21 -2.54
C GLY A 29 -7.20 13.39 -3.98
N GLU A 30 -5.96 13.86 -4.11
CA GLU A 30 -5.28 14.07 -5.38
C GLU A 30 -4.20 13.00 -5.56
N LEU A 31 -4.14 12.42 -6.75
CA LEU A 31 -3.05 11.53 -7.15
C LEU A 31 -1.86 12.36 -7.63
N VAL A 32 -0.67 12.06 -7.12
CA VAL A 32 0.58 12.69 -7.56
C VAL A 32 1.59 11.63 -7.96
N LEU A 33 2.08 11.66 -9.19
CA LEU A 33 3.22 10.83 -9.58
C LEU A 33 4.50 11.40 -9.00
N LEU A 34 5.30 10.54 -8.36
CA LEU A 34 6.60 10.89 -7.83
C LEU A 34 7.69 10.10 -8.54
N ARG A 35 8.68 10.82 -9.08
CA ARG A 35 9.96 10.27 -9.51
C ARG A 35 11.11 11.00 -8.82
N VAL A 36 12.18 10.28 -8.52
CA VAL A 36 13.38 10.84 -7.89
C VAL A 36 14.54 10.74 -8.85
N PHE A 37 15.20 11.87 -9.06
CA PHE A 37 16.39 12.05 -9.89
C PHE A 37 17.65 11.84 -9.04
N ASP A 38 18.54 10.92 -9.42
CA ASP A 38 19.89 10.77 -8.85
C ASP A 38 20.90 11.48 -9.78
N PRO A 39 21.43 12.65 -9.40
CA PRO A 39 22.36 13.41 -10.25
C PRO A 39 23.62 12.65 -10.67
N ARG A 40 23.99 11.58 -9.97
CA ARG A 40 25.17 10.77 -10.31
C ARG A 40 24.91 9.80 -11.46
N VAL A 41 23.64 9.45 -11.68
CA VAL A 41 23.23 8.42 -12.65
C VAL A 41 22.43 9.04 -13.79
N ASP A 42 21.61 10.04 -13.49
CA ASP A 42 20.60 10.57 -14.41
C ASP A 42 21.02 11.87 -15.10
N ALA A 43 22.04 12.57 -14.59
CA ALA A 43 22.54 13.79 -15.23
C ALA A 43 23.38 13.44 -16.47
N ALA A 44 22.88 13.82 -17.64
CA ALA A 44 23.67 13.79 -18.87
C ALA A 44 24.70 14.93 -18.84
N SER A 45 25.93 14.64 -19.27
CA SER A 45 26.96 15.67 -19.47
C SER A 45 26.73 16.35 -20.81
N GLU A 46 26.30 17.61 -20.78
CA GLU A 46 26.16 18.46 -21.98
C GLU A 46 27.31 19.49 -22.00
N PRO A 47 28.09 19.58 -23.09
CA PRO A 47 29.16 20.57 -23.20
C PRO A 47 28.62 22.01 -23.06
N GLY A 48 29.24 22.79 -22.17
CA GLY A 48 28.89 24.21 -21.97
C GLY A 48 27.71 24.49 -21.05
N VAL A 49 27.11 23.46 -20.43
CA VAL A 49 26.00 23.59 -19.48
C VAL A 49 26.47 23.23 -18.08
N THR A 50 26.09 24.01 -17.06
CA THR A 50 26.42 23.65 -15.67
C THR A 50 25.62 22.42 -15.21
N LEU A 51 26.15 21.66 -14.25
CA LEU A 51 25.43 20.50 -13.69
C LEU A 51 24.05 20.90 -13.12
N ALA A 52 23.96 22.10 -12.54
CA ALA A 52 22.71 22.62 -11.98
C ALA A 52 21.66 22.89 -13.06
N GLU A 53 22.04 23.53 -14.17
CA GLU A 53 21.16 23.79 -15.31
C GLU A 53 20.74 22.50 -16.04
N ALA A 54 21.68 21.56 -16.23
CA ALA A 54 21.41 20.25 -16.81
C ALA A 54 20.41 19.46 -15.94
N THR A 55 20.60 19.48 -14.62
CA THR A 55 19.69 18.83 -13.66
C THR A 55 18.31 19.47 -13.70
N ALA A 56 18.21 20.80 -13.62
CA ALA A 56 16.93 21.50 -13.66
C ALA A 56 16.16 21.22 -14.97
N SER A 57 16.87 21.24 -16.10
CA SER A 57 16.31 20.93 -17.43
C SER A 57 15.82 19.48 -17.51
N ALA A 58 16.61 18.52 -17.03
CA ALA A 58 16.23 17.11 -16.98
C ALA A 58 15.00 16.87 -16.10
N MET A 59 14.95 17.47 -14.90
CA MET A 59 13.81 17.35 -14.00
C MET A 59 12.53 17.95 -14.60
N GLN A 60 12.63 19.09 -15.31
CA GLN A 60 11.49 19.67 -16.03
C GLN A 60 10.99 18.77 -17.16
N ARG A 61 11.91 18.13 -17.91
CA ARG A 61 11.54 17.13 -18.93
C ARG A 61 10.82 15.93 -18.31
N TRP A 62 11.37 15.36 -17.25
CA TRP A 62 10.74 14.23 -16.54
C TRP A 62 9.36 14.60 -15.98
N ARG A 63 9.18 15.83 -15.48
CA ARG A 63 7.86 16.27 -15.02
C ARG A 63 6.85 16.29 -16.18
N LYS A 64 7.24 16.80 -17.35
CA LYS A 64 6.39 16.75 -18.56
C LYS A 64 6.08 15.31 -18.98
N GLU A 65 7.05 14.41 -18.92
CA GLU A 65 6.85 12.98 -19.22
C GLU A 65 5.85 12.33 -18.26
N LEU A 66 5.90 12.64 -16.96
CA LEU A 66 4.95 12.14 -15.97
C LEU A 66 3.54 12.69 -16.18
N LEU A 67 3.40 13.97 -16.54
CA LEU A 67 2.09 14.55 -16.88
C LEU A 67 1.51 13.92 -18.15
N ALA A 68 2.32 13.74 -19.19
CA ALA A 68 1.91 13.04 -20.41
C ALA A 68 1.54 11.58 -20.14
N LEU A 69 2.21 10.92 -19.18
CA LEU A 69 1.84 9.58 -18.72
C LEU A 69 0.45 9.60 -18.07
N LEU A 70 0.15 10.54 -17.17
CA LEU A 70 -1.18 10.67 -16.57
C LEU A 70 -2.27 10.86 -17.64
N GLU A 71 -2.03 11.74 -18.62
CA GLU A 71 -2.93 11.95 -19.75
C GLU A 71 -3.15 10.67 -20.57
N ARG A 72 -2.07 9.95 -20.91
CA ARG A 72 -2.14 8.70 -21.68
C ARG A 72 -2.94 7.62 -20.96
N GLU A 73 -2.79 7.52 -19.64
CA GLU A 73 -3.50 6.53 -18.83
C GLU A 73 -4.92 7.01 -18.44
N GLY A 74 -5.32 8.22 -18.85
CA GLY A 74 -6.65 8.78 -18.57
C GLY A 74 -6.88 9.09 -17.09
N VAL A 75 -5.82 9.44 -16.36
CA VAL A 75 -5.84 9.63 -14.91
C VAL A 75 -5.60 11.09 -14.56
N ALA A 76 -6.50 11.71 -13.81
CA ALA A 76 -6.29 13.06 -13.29
C ALA A 76 -5.28 13.05 -12.13
N GLY A 77 -4.35 14.01 -12.13
CA GLY A 77 -3.35 14.16 -11.08
C GLY A 77 -2.27 15.19 -11.43
N ASP A 78 -1.26 15.28 -10.57
CA ASP A 78 -0.06 16.11 -10.78
C ASP A 78 1.21 15.24 -10.74
N ALA A 79 2.37 15.85 -10.99
CA ALA A 79 3.66 15.19 -10.99
C ALA A 79 4.71 16.00 -10.21
N ILE A 80 5.45 15.30 -9.36
CA ILE A 80 6.63 15.77 -8.64
C ILE A 80 7.85 15.01 -9.15
N VAL A 81 8.89 15.77 -9.52
CA VAL A 81 10.24 15.23 -9.69
C VAL A 81 11.09 15.79 -8.57
N GLY A 82 11.48 14.93 -7.65
CA GLY A 82 12.40 15.29 -6.57
C GLY A 82 13.84 14.93 -6.90
N GLN A 83 14.78 15.49 -6.14
CA GLN A 83 16.20 15.19 -6.29
C GLN A 83 16.70 14.40 -5.09
N LYS A 84 17.54 13.39 -5.36
CA LYS A 84 18.22 12.59 -4.35
C LYS A 84 19.41 13.36 -3.78
N GLY A 85 19.54 13.37 -2.46
CA GLY A 85 20.69 13.91 -1.75
C GLY A 85 21.96 13.05 -1.96
N ARG A 86 23.12 13.64 -1.69
CA ARG A 86 24.40 12.94 -1.77
C ARG A 86 24.46 11.83 -0.73
N GLY A 87 24.65 10.58 -1.18
CA GLY A 87 24.70 9.40 -0.30
C GLY A 87 23.34 8.99 0.28
N GLU A 88 22.25 9.66 -0.11
CA GLU A 88 20.89 9.30 0.30
C GLU A 88 20.45 8.02 -0.43
N GLU A 89 19.77 7.11 0.28
CA GLU A 89 19.17 5.94 -0.36
C GLU A 89 17.89 6.31 -1.11
N MET A 90 17.57 5.61 -2.21
CA MET A 90 16.42 5.95 -3.05
C MET A 90 15.10 5.95 -2.26
N HIS A 91 14.89 4.95 -1.41
CA HIS A 91 13.70 4.87 -0.56
C HIS A 91 13.64 6.01 0.46
N ALA A 92 14.78 6.46 1.00
CA ALA A 92 14.83 7.57 1.95
C ALA A 92 14.45 8.89 1.28
N ALA A 93 14.93 9.14 0.06
CA ALA A 93 14.54 10.30 -0.73
C ALA A 93 13.03 10.32 -1.02
N LEU A 94 12.47 9.18 -1.44
CA LEU A 94 11.03 9.04 -1.71
C LEU A 94 10.20 9.35 -0.47
N LEU A 95 10.58 8.82 0.71
CA LEU A 95 9.90 9.07 1.97
C LEU A 95 10.02 10.54 2.41
N ARG A 96 11.19 11.16 2.25
CA ARG A 96 11.42 12.57 2.57
C ARG A 96 10.51 13.46 1.72
N ILE A 97 10.50 13.26 0.40
CA ILE A 97 9.67 14.04 -0.52
C ILE A 97 8.17 13.80 -0.25
N ALA A 98 7.80 12.57 0.14
CA ALA A 98 6.43 12.30 0.56
C ALA A 98 6.02 13.11 1.81
N GLY A 99 6.91 13.22 2.81
CA GLY A 99 6.70 14.09 3.96
C GLY A 99 6.62 15.57 3.58
N GLU A 100 7.58 16.08 2.80
CA GLU A 100 7.65 17.48 2.35
C GLU A 100 6.42 17.91 1.53
N SER A 101 5.84 16.98 0.76
CA SER A 101 4.68 17.24 -0.08
C SER A 101 3.33 17.14 0.64
N GLY A 102 3.33 16.76 1.92
CA GLY A 102 2.11 16.55 2.71
C GLY A 102 1.30 15.33 2.27
N ALA A 103 1.97 14.26 1.82
CA ALA A 103 1.32 13.01 1.45
C ALA A 103 0.64 12.37 2.67
N GLY A 104 -0.59 11.90 2.49
CA GLY A 104 -1.29 11.09 3.50
C GLY A 104 -1.14 9.59 3.26
N MET A 105 -0.75 9.19 2.06
CA MET A 105 -0.55 7.81 1.65
C MET A 105 0.47 7.74 0.51
N MET A 106 1.22 6.64 0.43
CA MET A 106 2.05 6.32 -0.73
C MET A 106 1.49 5.10 -1.47
N ALA A 107 1.80 5.00 -2.76
CA ALA A 107 1.47 3.85 -3.58
C ALA A 107 2.66 3.45 -4.46
N MET A 108 2.85 2.14 -4.64
CA MET A 108 3.90 1.60 -5.50
C MET A 108 3.59 0.18 -5.96
N ASP A 109 4.26 -0.28 -7.01
CA ASP A 109 4.33 -1.71 -7.28
C ASP A 109 5.36 -2.39 -6.36
N SER A 110 5.13 -3.65 -6.02
CA SER A 110 6.06 -4.43 -5.21
C SER A 110 7.43 -4.58 -5.89
N ARG A 111 7.51 -4.38 -7.22
CA ARG A 111 8.73 -4.45 -8.03
C ARG A 111 8.84 -3.27 -9.00
N GLY A 112 10.07 -2.84 -9.24
CA GLY A 112 10.43 -1.90 -10.33
C GLY A 112 11.20 -2.60 -11.44
N ALA A 113 11.71 -1.83 -12.40
CA ALA A 113 12.44 -2.31 -13.58
C ALA A 113 13.66 -3.19 -13.25
N GLY A 114 14.32 -2.93 -12.11
CA GLY A 114 15.53 -3.64 -11.69
C GLY A 114 15.31 -4.83 -10.74
N ALA A 115 14.06 -5.24 -10.49
CA ALA A 115 13.80 -6.31 -9.54
C ALA A 115 14.25 -7.68 -10.07
N LEU A 116 14.87 -8.49 -9.21
CA LEU A 116 15.24 -9.87 -9.53
C LEU A 116 13.99 -10.69 -9.87
N ARG A 117 14.10 -11.59 -10.87
CA ARG A 117 12.99 -12.39 -11.43
C ARG A 117 12.15 -13.14 -10.38
N HIS A 118 12.75 -13.56 -9.27
CA HIS A 118 12.10 -14.35 -8.21
C HIS A 118 11.82 -13.57 -6.92
N ALA A 119 12.22 -12.30 -6.84
CA ALA A 119 11.95 -11.49 -5.66
C ALA A 119 10.47 -11.10 -5.60
N LEU A 120 9.85 -11.19 -4.41
CA LEU A 120 8.49 -10.69 -4.18
C LEU A 120 8.46 -9.16 -4.03
N LEU A 121 9.53 -8.61 -3.43
CA LEU A 121 9.72 -7.18 -3.17
C LEU A 121 11.06 -6.70 -3.75
N GLY A 122 11.04 -5.56 -4.43
CA GLY A 122 12.24 -4.82 -4.83
C GLY A 122 12.89 -4.08 -3.65
N SER A 123 14.16 -3.71 -3.78
CA SER A 123 14.91 -3.02 -2.72
C SER A 123 14.26 -1.70 -2.27
N VAL A 124 13.76 -0.91 -3.24
CA VAL A 124 13.05 0.34 -2.94
C VAL A 124 11.74 0.07 -2.20
N ALA A 125 10.96 -0.94 -2.61
CA ALA A 125 9.72 -1.32 -1.94
C ALA A 125 9.98 -1.80 -0.51
N MET A 126 11.00 -2.66 -0.31
CA MET A 126 11.41 -3.08 1.03
C MET A 126 11.84 -1.90 1.90
N GLY A 127 12.59 -0.94 1.34
CA GLY A 127 13.01 0.26 2.05
C GLY A 127 11.84 1.16 2.43
N ILE A 128 10.84 1.33 1.57
CA ILE A 128 9.64 2.13 1.84
C ILE A 128 8.76 1.42 2.89
N ILE A 129 8.40 0.15 2.67
CA ILE A 129 7.58 -0.64 3.60
C ILE A 129 8.28 -0.76 4.98
N GLY A 130 9.61 -0.79 4.98
CA GLY A 130 10.43 -0.87 6.18
C GLY A 130 10.49 0.42 7.01
N ASN A 131 10.26 1.59 6.41
CA ASN A 131 10.57 2.88 7.04
C ASN A 131 9.46 3.94 6.90
N SER A 132 8.39 3.66 6.16
CA SER A 132 7.29 4.59 5.97
C SER A 132 6.53 4.83 7.28
N LYS A 133 6.17 6.10 7.52
CA LYS A 133 5.19 6.53 8.53
C LYS A 133 3.79 6.75 7.95
N LEU A 134 3.66 6.58 6.65
CA LEU A 134 2.41 6.67 5.90
C LEU A 134 1.96 5.26 5.52
N PRO A 135 0.65 5.00 5.45
CA PRO A 135 0.12 3.82 4.79
C PRO A 135 0.67 3.69 3.36
N VAL A 136 1.09 2.48 2.98
CA VAL A 136 1.65 2.19 1.66
C VAL A 136 0.78 1.19 0.91
N LEU A 137 0.15 1.63 -0.18
CA LEU A 137 -0.59 0.79 -1.11
C LEU A 137 0.39 0.09 -2.06
N VAL A 138 0.45 -1.24 -2.04
CA VAL A 138 1.41 -2.05 -2.79
C VAL A 138 0.69 -3.04 -3.69
N THR A 139 0.94 -2.99 -5.00
CA THR A 139 0.48 -4.04 -5.92
C THR A 139 1.46 -5.20 -5.98
N GLY A 140 0.97 -6.42 -5.68
CA GLY A 140 1.72 -7.66 -5.87
C GLY A 140 1.61 -8.20 -7.30
N GLN A 141 2.31 -9.28 -7.65
CA GLN A 141 2.39 -9.78 -9.03
C GLN A 141 1.06 -10.24 -9.62
N LYS A 142 0.13 -10.65 -8.76
CA LYS A 142 -1.21 -11.13 -9.16
C LYS A 142 -2.27 -10.03 -9.16
N ALA A 143 -1.93 -8.81 -8.74
CA ALA A 143 -2.89 -7.71 -8.75
C ALA A 143 -3.46 -7.46 -10.16
N GLU A 144 -4.78 -7.43 -10.24
CA GLU A 144 -5.55 -7.17 -11.45
C GLU A 144 -6.03 -5.73 -11.45
N ALA A 145 -6.24 -5.15 -12.64
CA ALA A 145 -6.77 -3.80 -12.74
C ALA A 145 -8.13 -3.70 -11.99
N PRO A 146 -8.37 -2.63 -11.22
CA PRO A 146 -9.61 -2.48 -10.48
C PRO A 146 -10.78 -2.29 -11.45
N ALA A 147 -11.94 -2.85 -11.08
CA ALA A 147 -13.17 -2.52 -11.79
C ALA A 147 -13.44 -1.00 -11.73
N PRO A 148 -13.89 -0.40 -12.85
CA PRO A 148 -14.19 1.03 -12.91
C PRO A 148 -15.38 1.38 -12.00
N GLY A 149 -15.26 2.49 -11.27
CA GLY A 149 -16.30 2.97 -10.35
C GLY A 149 -16.49 2.11 -9.10
N GLY A 150 -17.58 2.42 -8.37
CA GLY A 150 -17.97 1.77 -7.12
C GLY A 150 -17.26 2.32 -5.88
N ALA A 151 -17.90 2.13 -4.73
CA ALA A 151 -17.34 2.48 -3.43
C ALA A 151 -16.06 1.66 -3.15
N LEU A 152 -15.13 2.25 -2.38
CA LEU A 152 -13.97 1.52 -1.90
C LEU A 152 -14.42 0.47 -0.88
N ARG A 153 -13.95 -0.75 -1.07
CA ARG A 153 -14.14 -1.85 -0.12
C ARG A 153 -12.80 -2.27 0.45
N LEU A 154 -12.61 -2.20 1.76
CA LEU A 154 -11.37 -2.56 2.42
C LEU A 154 -11.58 -3.80 3.27
N VAL A 155 -10.70 -4.80 3.12
CA VAL A 155 -10.55 -5.83 4.14
C VAL A 155 -9.40 -5.43 5.04
N VAL A 156 -9.67 -5.11 6.30
CA VAL A 156 -8.65 -4.75 7.29
C VAL A 156 -8.44 -5.97 8.18
N THR A 157 -7.27 -6.61 8.09
CA THR A 157 -6.97 -7.76 8.93
C THR A 157 -6.58 -7.28 10.31
N ASN A 158 -7.18 -7.84 11.37
CA ASN A 158 -6.82 -7.45 12.73
C ASN A 158 -6.47 -8.62 13.63
N ASP A 159 -5.17 -8.83 13.86
CA ASP A 159 -4.49 -9.71 14.83
C ASP A 159 -5.13 -10.10 16.16
N GLY A 160 -5.73 -9.09 16.79
CA GLY A 160 -5.60 -8.88 18.24
C GLY A 160 -4.28 -8.18 18.66
N SER A 161 -3.29 -8.02 17.75
CA SER A 161 -2.00 -7.39 18.10
C SER A 161 -2.06 -5.86 18.10
N ALA A 162 -1.13 -5.24 18.83
CA ALA A 162 -0.95 -3.78 18.80
C ALA A 162 -0.67 -3.25 17.39
N ALA A 163 0.19 -3.94 16.62
CA ALA A 163 0.51 -3.56 15.25
C ALA A 163 -0.72 -3.61 14.34
N ALA A 164 -1.61 -4.58 14.53
CA ALA A 164 -2.87 -4.65 13.80
C ALA A 164 -3.85 -3.53 14.18
N LEU A 165 -3.83 -3.08 15.43
CA LEU A 165 -4.59 -1.91 15.86
C LEU A 165 -4.04 -0.63 15.23
N ASP A 166 -2.73 -0.53 15.04
CA ASP A 166 -2.11 0.64 14.41
C ASP A 166 -2.53 0.82 12.95
N VAL A 167 -2.79 -0.26 12.22
CA VAL A 167 -3.38 -0.20 10.87
C VAL A 167 -4.71 0.55 10.90
N VAL A 168 -5.56 0.27 11.90
CA VAL A 168 -6.84 0.96 12.07
C VAL A 168 -6.63 2.42 12.43
N ASN A 169 -5.69 2.71 13.34
CA ASN A 169 -5.40 4.08 13.76
C ASN A 169 -4.83 4.95 12.61
N GLU A 170 -3.99 4.39 11.74
CA GLU A 170 -3.44 5.09 10.58
C GLU A 170 -4.48 5.29 9.47
N LEU A 171 -5.36 4.31 9.26
CA LEU A 171 -6.38 4.40 8.21
C LEU A 171 -7.58 5.25 8.62
N ALA A 172 -8.00 5.20 9.89
CA ALA A 172 -9.19 5.89 10.38
C ALA A 172 -9.26 7.37 9.92
N PRO A 173 -8.22 8.22 10.10
CA PRO A 173 -8.25 9.60 9.62
C PRO A 173 -8.43 9.75 8.10
N LEU A 174 -7.94 8.79 7.31
CA LEU A 174 -8.07 8.81 5.86
C LEU A 174 -9.50 8.49 5.39
N LEU A 175 -10.26 7.76 6.23
CA LEU A 175 -11.62 7.30 5.94
C LEU A 175 -12.70 8.24 6.50
N GLU A 176 -12.34 9.24 7.30
CA GLU A 176 -13.30 10.16 7.91
C GLU A 176 -14.16 10.88 6.86
N GLY A 177 -15.48 10.77 7.01
CA GLY A 177 -16.46 11.36 6.08
C GLY A 177 -16.46 10.74 4.69
N ARG A 178 -15.85 9.56 4.50
CA ARG A 178 -15.78 8.87 3.20
C ARG A 178 -16.74 7.69 3.14
N GLU A 179 -17.36 7.48 1.98
CA GLU A 179 -18.17 6.31 1.69
C GLU A 179 -17.28 5.11 1.36
N VAL A 180 -16.83 4.41 2.40
CA VAL A 180 -15.95 3.26 2.31
C VAL A 180 -16.57 2.10 3.08
N GLU A 181 -16.70 0.94 2.46
CA GLU A 181 -17.09 -0.29 3.15
C GLU A 181 -15.84 -0.93 3.76
N VAL A 182 -15.86 -1.23 5.05
CA VAL A 182 -14.74 -1.85 5.76
C VAL A 182 -15.18 -3.18 6.35
N THR A 183 -14.50 -4.26 5.97
CA THR A 183 -14.58 -5.56 6.64
C THR A 183 -13.39 -5.71 7.56
N LEU A 184 -13.62 -5.62 8.86
CA LEU A 184 -12.60 -5.93 9.86
C LEU A 184 -12.55 -7.46 10.03
N LEU A 185 -11.43 -8.08 9.65
CA LEU A 185 -11.31 -9.52 9.49
C LEU A 185 -10.35 -10.15 10.50
N ARG A 186 -10.84 -11.17 11.20
CA ARG A 186 -10.02 -12.14 11.93
C ARG A 186 -10.00 -13.46 11.17
N VAL A 187 -8.80 -14.00 10.91
CA VAL A 187 -8.62 -15.36 10.41
C VAL A 187 -7.84 -16.17 11.43
N TYR A 188 -8.33 -17.37 11.75
CA TYR A 188 -7.66 -18.33 12.63
C TYR A 188 -7.45 -19.68 11.93
N GLU A 189 -6.48 -20.46 12.41
CA GLU A 189 -6.21 -21.79 11.85
C GLU A 189 -7.33 -22.78 12.23
N GLY A 190 -7.86 -23.51 11.25
CA GLY A 190 -8.90 -24.50 11.49
C GLY A 190 -8.35 -25.83 12.01
N ALA A 191 -8.99 -26.43 13.04
CA ALA A 191 -8.79 -27.82 13.47
C ALA A 191 -10.13 -28.61 13.39
N ILE A 192 -10.13 -29.93 13.61
CA ILE A 192 -11.33 -30.79 13.57
C ILE A 192 -11.83 -31.06 15.01
N GLY A 193 -13.14 -30.86 15.27
CA GLY A 193 -13.84 -31.22 16.54
C GLY A 193 -13.97 -30.04 17.52
N ASP A 194 -15.21 -29.64 17.91
CA ASP A 194 -15.43 -28.26 18.38
C ASP A 194 -16.45 -28.01 19.51
N ALA A 195 -15.97 -27.23 20.49
CA ALA A 195 -16.73 -26.43 21.46
C ALA A 195 -15.86 -25.24 21.91
N GLY A 196 -14.53 -25.45 21.99
CA GLY A 196 -13.55 -24.40 22.34
C GLY A 196 -13.38 -23.30 21.29
N ARG A 197 -13.60 -23.56 19.99
CA ARG A 197 -13.40 -22.53 18.95
C ARG A 197 -14.62 -21.67 18.70
N GLN A 198 -15.82 -22.11 19.09
CA GLN A 198 -16.99 -21.23 19.08
C GLN A 198 -16.80 -20.08 20.08
N ALA A 199 -16.33 -20.39 21.29
CA ALA A 199 -15.97 -19.38 22.28
C ALA A 199 -14.82 -18.47 21.81
N GLU A 200 -13.80 -19.03 21.13
CA GLU A 200 -12.69 -18.25 20.55
C GLU A 200 -13.18 -17.31 19.44
N ALA A 201 -14.06 -17.79 18.56
CA ALA A 201 -14.65 -16.99 17.48
C ALA A 201 -15.54 -15.86 18.04
N GLU A 202 -16.34 -16.15 19.08
CA GLU A 202 -17.15 -15.15 19.78
C GLU A 202 -16.28 -14.10 20.49
N SER A 203 -15.20 -14.53 21.15
CA SER A 203 -14.22 -13.61 21.77
C SER A 203 -13.57 -12.71 20.73
N ALA A 204 -13.10 -13.29 19.62
CA ALA A 204 -12.50 -12.53 18.53
C ALA A 204 -13.51 -11.55 17.92
N ALA A 205 -14.77 -11.95 17.74
CA ALA A 205 -15.81 -11.06 17.24
C ALA A 205 -16.02 -9.87 18.20
N ALA A 206 -16.08 -10.10 19.51
CA ALA A 206 -16.21 -9.04 20.50
C ALA A 206 -15.02 -8.08 20.50
N GLU A 207 -13.79 -8.58 20.34
CA GLU A 207 -12.59 -7.77 20.17
C GLU A 207 -12.66 -6.92 18.90
N LEU A 208 -13.06 -7.51 17.77
CA LEU A 208 -13.23 -6.79 16.53
C LEU A 208 -14.32 -5.71 16.64
N GLU A 209 -15.42 -5.96 17.34
CA GLU A 209 -16.45 -4.94 17.60
C GLU A 209 -15.91 -3.76 18.41
N ALA A 210 -15.03 -4.01 19.38
CA ALA A 210 -14.35 -2.94 20.12
C ALA A 210 -13.42 -2.13 19.20
N VAL A 211 -12.72 -2.79 18.27
CA VAL A 211 -11.87 -2.13 17.27
C VAL A 211 -12.70 -1.36 16.23
N ALA A 212 -13.84 -1.90 15.80
CA ALA A 212 -14.73 -1.27 14.82
C ALA A 212 -15.20 0.12 15.28
N ARG A 213 -15.39 0.30 16.60
CA ARG A 213 -15.73 1.59 17.23
C ARG A 213 -14.64 2.66 17.12
N ARG A 214 -13.43 2.31 16.69
CA ARG A 214 -12.32 3.26 16.49
C ARG A 214 -12.36 3.93 15.13
N PHE A 215 -13.14 3.41 14.19
CA PHE A 215 -13.36 4.09 12.92
C PHE A 215 -14.24 5.33 13.13
N PRO A 216 -13.95 6.44 12.42
CA PRO A 216 -14.75 7.65 12.51
C PRO A 216 -16.10 7.47 11.77
N LYS A 217 -16.91 8.51 11.78
CA LYS A 217 -18.12 8.57 10.94
C LYS A 217 -17.72 8.58 9.46
N GLY A 218 -18.53 7.93 8.62
CA GLY A 218 -18.28 7.79 7.18
C GLY A 218 -18.25 6.34 6.75
N PRO A 219 -17.21 5.57 7.12
CA PRO A 219 -17.09 4.18 6.69
C PRO A 219 -18.17 3.29 7.31
N ALA A 220 -18.72 2.38 6.49
CA ALA A 220 -19.59 1.31 6.93
C ALA A 220 -18.73 0.11 7.37
N VAL A 221 -18.58 -0.08 8.67
CA VAL A 221 -17.71 -1.13 9.23
C VAL A 221 -18.54 -2.36 9.61
N ARG A 222 -18.11 -3.53 9.15
CA ARG A 222 -18.60 -4.85 9.58
C ARG A 222 -17.47 -5.71 10.08
N VAL A 223 -17.76 -6.57 11.06
CA VAL A 223 -16.81 -7.56 11.57
C VAL A 223 -17.01 -8.90 10.88
N ALA A 224 -15.92 -9.63 10.67
CA ALA A 224 -15.94 -10.99 10.14
C ALA A 224 -14.86 -11.82 10.83
N VAL A 225 -15.23 -13.02 11.29
CA VAL A 225 -14.34 -14.00 11.90
C VAL A 225 -14.43 -15.28 11.10
N GLU A 226 -13.31 -15.71 10.52
CA GLU A 226 -13.26 -16.79 9.52
C GLU A 226 -12.21 -17.83 9.90
N ALA A 227 -12.58 -19.12 9.82
CA ALA A 227 -11.63 -20.21 9.93
C ALA A 227 -10.94 -20.45 8.57
N ALA A 228 -9.63 -20.71 8.59
CA ALA A 228 -8.95 -21.29 7.44
C ALA A 228 -9.53 -22.69 7.13
N LYS A 229 -9.82 -22.96 5.86
CA LYS A 229 -10.51 -24.19 5.44
C LYS A 229 -9.53 -25.33 5.17
N GLY A 230 -9.68 -26.45 5.88
CA GLY A 230 -8.86 -27.66 5.66
C GLY A 230 -7.37 -27.40 5.92
N LEU A 231 -6.54 -27.53 4.88
CA LEU A 231 -5.09 -27.24 4.93
C LEU A 231 -4.72 -25.84 4.42
N GLU A 232 -5.71 -24.96 4.26
CA GLU A 232 -5.52 -23.57 3.86
C GLU A 232 -4.67 -22.81 4.90
N LYS A 233 -3.73 -22.00 4.42
CA LYS A 233 -2.96 -21.08 5.27
C LYS A 233 -3.72 -19.78 5.47
N VAL A 234 -3.47 -19.10 6.59
CA VAL A 234 -4.09 -17.80 6.94
C VAL A 234 -4.02 -16.78 5.80
N ASP A 235 -2.89 -16.69 5.10
CA ASP A 235 -2.71 -15.77 3.97
C ASP A 235 -3.65 -16.05 2.79
N ALA A 236 -3.91 -17.33 2.48
CA ALA A 236 -4.83 -17.74 1.43
C ALA A 236 -6.29 -17.49 1.85
N ALA A 237 -6.64 -17.75 3.11
CA ALA A 237 -7.96 -17.45 3.66
C ALA A 237 -8.27 -15.95 3.63
N ILE A 238 -7.30 -15.09 3.96
CA ILE A 238 -7.43 -13.62 3.85
C ILE A 238 -7.73 -13.22 2.40
N VAL A 239 -6.98 -13.76 1.43
CA VAL A 239 -7.20 -13.47 0.00
C VAL A 239 -8.57 -13.95 -0.47
N ARG A 240 -9.00 -15.14 -0.04
CA ARG A 240 -10.34 -15.68 -0.34
C ARG A 240 -11.44 -14.74 0.13
N VAL A 241 -11.41 -14.33 1.40
CA VAL A 241 -12.41 -13.42 1.97
C VAL A 241 -12.39 -12.07 1.26
N ALA A 242 -11.21 -11.56 0.89
CA ALA A 242 -11.09 -10.33 0.12
C ALA A 242 -11.73 -10.41 -1.27
N VAL A 243 -11.57 -11.53 -1.96
CA VAL A 243 -12.25 -11.79 -3.25
C VAL A 243 -13.75 -11.91 -3.06
N GLU A 244 -14.21 -12.69 -2.07
CA GLU A 244 -15.64 -12.86 -1.77
C GLU A 244 -16.33 -11.53 -1.41
N CYS A 245 -15.61 -10.61 -0.75
CA CYS A 245 -16.11 -9.27 -0.42
C CYS A 245 -16.02 -8.26 -1.59
N GLY A 246 -15.40 -8.62 -2.72
CA GLY A 246 -15.10 -7.69 -3.80
C GLY A 246 -14.21 -6.53 -3.33
N ALA A 247 -13.20 -6.83 -2.51
CA ALA A 247 -12.31 -5.83 -1.92
C ALA A 247 -11.58 -5.01 -3.01
N SER A 248 -11.35 -3.74 -2.72
CA SER A 248 -10.45 -2.86 -3.47
C SER A 248 -9.01 -2.93 -2.96
N ALA A 249 -8.81 -3.26 -1.69
CA ALA A 249 -7.50 -3.57 -1.10
C ALA A 249 -7.63 -4.40 0.19
N ILE A 250 -6.52 -5.02 0.59
CA ILE A 250 -6.36 -5.69 1.88
C ILE A 250 -5.40 -4.85 2.74
N ALA A 251 -5.88 -4.27 3.84
CA ALA A 251 -5.05 -3.56 4.79
C ALA A 251 -4.56 -4.47 5.89
N MET A 252 -3.26 -4.43 6.17
CA MET A 252 -2.64 -5.23 7.22
C MET A 252 -1.36 -4.60 7.73
N SER A 253 -0.95 -5.01 8.92
CA SER A 253 0.30 -4.57 9.51
C SER A 253 1.49 -5.26 8.84
N THR A 254 2.64 -4.61 8.82
CA THR A 254 3.88 -5.26 8.36
C THR A 254 4.44 -6.26 9.38
N HIS A 255 3.89 -6.31 10.60
CA HIS A 255 4.27 -7.20 11.70
C HIS A 255 3.03 -7.68 12.46
N GLY A 256 3.10 -8.87 13.07
CA GLY A 256 2.02 -9.42 13.91
C GLY A 256 2.57 -9.96 15.23
N HIS A 257 1.80 -10.82 15.92
CA HIS A 257 2.16 -11.38 17.23
C HIS A 257 3.55 -12.06 17.31
N SER A 258 4.04 -12.61 16.20
CA SER A 258 5.27 -13.41 16.14
C SER A 258 6.53 -12.62 15.76
N ALA A 259 6.43 -11.30 15.57
CA ALA A 259 7.49 -10.54 14.90
C ALA A 259 8.67 -10.19 15.82
N ARG A 260 9.82 -10.82 15.54
CA ARG A 260 11.14 -10.30 15.97
C ARG A 260 11.37 -8.95 15.30
N ARG A 261 11.96 -7.98 16.01
CA ARG A 261 12.25 -6.59 15.58
C ARG A 261 13.10 -6.43 14.29
N HIS A 262 13.41 -7.50 13.56
CA HIS A 262 14.36 -7.53 12.43
C HIS A 262 13.76 -8.00 11.10
N LEU A 263 12.48 -8.41 11.04
CA LEU A 263 11.85 -8.81 9.77
C LEU A 263 11.19 -7.60 9.13
N LEU A 264 11.47 -7.33 7.84
CA LEU A 264 10.97 -6.14 7.13
C LEU A 264 9.48 -6.22 6.78
N ALA A 265 8.93 -7.45 6.69
CA ALA A 265 7.51 -7.74 6.49
C ALA A 265 7.17 -9.13 7.05
N GLY A 266 6.00 -9.29 7.68
CA GLY A 266 5.50 -10.54 8.23
C GLY A 266 5.23 -11.60 7.16
N SER A 267 5.33 -12.87 7.54
CA SER A 267 5.11 -14.02 6.64
C SER A 267 3.73 -14.01 6.00
N VAL A 268 2.70 -13.63 6.76
CA VAL A 268 1.32 -13.51 6.26
C VAL A 268 1.22 -12.38 5.23
N ALA A 269 1.79 -11.20 5.50
CA ALA A 269 1.74 -10.08 4.57
C ALA A 269 2.44 -10.39 3.24
N LEU A 270 3.61 -11.02 3.27
CA LEU A 270 4.30 -11.49 2.06
C LEU A 270 3.50 -12.57 1.32
N GLY A 271 2.87 -13.47 2.06
CA GLY A 271 2.00 -14.51 1.52
C GLY A 271 0.78 -13.95 0.80
N VAL A 272 0.12 -12.96 1.41
CA VAL A 272 -1.01 -12.22 0.82
C VAL A 272 -0.53 -11.45 -0.42
N LEU A 273 0.59 -10.72 -0.34
CA LEU A 273 1.15 -9.97 -1.47
C LEU A 273 1.46 -10.85 -2.69
N ALA A 274 1.94 -12.07 -2.46
CA ALA A 274 2.25 -13.03 -3.52
C ALA A 274 0.99 -13.59 -4.22
N LYS A 275 -0.16 -13.57 -3.55
CA LYS A 275 -1.39 -14.26 -3.97
C LYS A 275 -2.54 -13.32 -4.35
N SER A 276 -2.58 -12.12 -3.78
CA SER A 276 -3.73 -11.23 -3.84
C SER A 276 -3.97 -10.67 -5.25
N PRO A 277 -5.22 -10.71 -5.76
CA PRO A 277 -5.63 -10.01 -6.97
C PRO A 277 -5.85 -8.51 -6.75
N VAL A 278 -5.80 -8.04 -5.50
CA VAL A 278 -5.99 -6.63 -5.12
C VAL A 278 -4.76 -6.12 -4.37
N PRO A 279 -4.46 -4.82 -4.38
CA PRO A 279 -3.33 -4.26 -3.65
C PRO A 279 -3.44 -4.47 -2.15
N LEU A 280 -2.29 -4.45 -1.48
CA LEU A 280 -2.21 -4.45 -0.02
C LEU A 280 -1.95 -3.04 0.48
N ILE A 281 -2.57 -2.64 1.59
CA ILE A 281 -2.19 -1.45 2.32
C ILE A 281 -1.38 -1.91 3.52
N LEU A 282 -0.12 -1.49 3.58
CA LEU A 282 0.79 -1.82 4.67
C LEU A 282 0.98 -0.60 5.56
N ALA A 283 0.70 -0.78 6.85
CA ALA A 283 0.87 0.21 7.92
C ALA A 283 1.78 -0.37 9.02
N ARG A 284 2.52 0.49 9.73
CA ARG A 284 3.57 0.06 10.68
C ARG A 284 3.25 0.33 12.14
N GLY A 285 2.37 1.27 12.44
CA GLY A 285 2.33 1.92 13.73
C GLY A 285 3.52 2.85 13.92
N GLY A 286 3.24 4.02 14.50
CA GLY A 286 4.23 5.05 14.81
C GLY A 286 5.15 4.69 15.96
#